data_AF-A0A023G6X3-F1
#
_entry.id   AF-A0A023G6X3-F1
#
_cell.length_a   1.000
_cell.length_b   1.000
_cell.length_c   1.000
_cell.angle_alpha   90.00
_cell.angle_beta   90.00
_cell.angle_gamma   90.00
#
_symmetry.space_group_name_H-M   'P 1'
#
loop_
_entity.id
_entity.type
_entity.pdbx_description
1 polymer ?
#
loop_
_entity_poly.entity_id
_entity_poly.type
_entity_poly.pdbx_seq_one_letter_code
_entity_poly.pdbx_strand_id
1 'polypeptide(L)'
;MSSAALGNVVRLFSRYPFYSPLTASPSMTCTRNLSQEFFQVEHDKANREFFIKFGKDKAVLQYEVIDQKTLDLVHTEVPESLRGKGIAKHLAKAALEYVAGKDLQARITCPYVGKFAQMDAAKEQYQNYILK
;
A
#
# COMPACT_ATOMS: atom_id res chain seq x y z
N MET A 1 -36.87 -11.93 51.79
CA MET A 1 -36.63 -11.14 50.56
C MET A 1 -35.51 -10.15 50.88
N SER A 2 -34.48 -10.09 50.02
CA SER A 2 -33.17 -9.39 50.15
C SER A 2 -32.23 -9.94 51.23
N SER A 3 -31.38 -10.94 50.96
CA SER A 3 -30.12 -10.90 50.17
C SER A 3 -29.13 -9.85 50.74
N ALA A 4 -28.28 -10.19 51.71
CA ALA A 4 -26.95 -10.85 51.59
C ALA A 4 -25.94 -10.02 50.78
N ALA A 5 -24.67 -9.82 51.14
CA ALA A 5 -23.88 -10.10 52.33
C ALA A 5 -22.56 -9.30 52.19
N LEU A 6 -22.03 -8.87 53.33
CA LEU A 6 -20.63 -8.82 53.75
C LEU A 6 -19.54 -8.53 52.70
N GLY A 7 -18.81 -7.45 52.97
CA GLY A 7 -17.48 -7.22 52.43
C GLY A 7 -16.55 -8.38 52.74
N ASN A 8 -15.59 -8.61 51.85
CA ASN A 8 -14.50 -9.52 52.13
C ASN A 8 -13.16 -9.00 51.62
N VAL A 9 -12.22 -9.11 52.54
CA VAL A 9 -10.80 -8.81 52.46
C VAL A 9 -10.14 -9.74 51.46
N VAL A 10 -9.23 -9.21 50.63
CA VAL A 10 -8.15 -10.01 50.06
C VAL A 10 -6.83 -9.26 50.22
N ARG A 11 -6.17 -9.49 51.35
CA ARG A 11 -4.70 -9.49 51.42
C ARG A 11 -4.27 -10.92 51.11
N LEU A 12 -3.35 -11.14 50.18
CA LEU A 12 -2.25 -12.08 50.39
C LEU A 12 -1.18 -11.99 49.27
N PHE A 13 0.04 -11.59 49.68
CA PHE A 13 1.37 -12.08 49.28
C PHE A 13 1.69 -12.13 47.76
N SER A 14 2.57 -11.26 47.23
CA SER A 14 4.04 -11.30 47.39
C SER A 14 4.68 -12.66 47.07
N ARG A 15 5.23 -12.79 45.86
CA ARG A 15 6.33 -13.68 45.48
C ARG A 15 6.99 -13.08 44.23
N TYR A 16 7.86 -12.08 44.39
CA TYR A 16 9.34 -12.21 44.41
C TYR A 16 9.93 -12.85 43.13
N PRO A 17 11.20 -12.58 42.79
CA PRO A 17 11.95 -11.34 42.56
C PRO A 17 12.39 -11.33 41.07
N PHE A 18 13.15 -10.39 40.53
CA PHE A 18 14.59 -10.57 40.39
C PHE A 18 15.18 -9.37 39.68
N TYR A 19 16.20 -8.84 40.35
CA TYR A 19 17.09 -7.78 39.98
C TYR A 19 17.81 -8.08 38.65
N SER A 20 17.99 -7.08 37.79
CA SER A 20 19.27 -6.84 37.10
C SER A 20 19.29 -5.42 36.50
N PRO A 21 20.12 -4.52 37.03
CA PRO A 21 20.53 -3.31 36.34
C PRO A 21 21.67 -3.66 35.38
N LEU A 22 21.43 -3.51 34.08
CA LEU A 22 22.45 -3.62 33.03
C LEU A 22 22.15 -2.50 32.03
N THR A 23 22.76 -1.32 32.14
CA THR A 23 23.99 -0.99 31.39
C THR A 23 24.04 -1.67 30.01
N ALA A 24 23.20 -1.22 29.09
CA ALA A 24 23.50 -1.27 27.68
C ALA A 24 22.60 -0.26 26.97
N SER A 25 23.16 0.87 26.58
CA SER A 25 22.68 1.58 25.42
C SER A 25 23.12 0.80 24.17
N PRO A 26 22.20 0.20 23.40
CA PRO A 26 22.37 0.14 21.96
C PRO A 26 21.77 1.43 21.41
N SER A 27 22.66 2.34 21.00
CA SER A 27 22.37 3.14 19.82
C SER A 27 21.92 2.20 18.70
N MET A 28 20.63 2.15 18.41
CA MET A 28 20.09 1.86 17.08
C MET A 28 18.68 2.43 17.01
N THR A 29 18.59 3.76 17.12
CA THR A 29 17.55 4.48 16.40
C THR A 29 17.86 4.33 14.91
N CYS A 30 17.57 3.17 14.33
CA CYS A 30 17.36 3.13 12.89
C CYS A 30 15.87 3.34 12.69
N THR A 31 15.38 4.52 13.08
CA THR A 31 14.33 5.19 12.30
C THR A 31 14.90 5.26 10.90
N ARG A 32 14.72 4.17 10.14
CA ARG A 32 15.03 4.17 8.72
C ARG A 32 13.94 5.02 8.13
N ASN A 33 14.25 6.31 8.10
CA ASN A 33 13.60 7.35 7.33
C ASN A 33 13.18 6.69 6.02
N LEU A 34 11.88 6.45 5.92
CA LEU A 34 11.26 5.77 4.80
C LEU A 34 11.35 6.78 3.66
N SER A 35 12.52 6.84 3.02
CA SER A 35 12.70 7.53 1.74
C SER A 35 11.73 6.85 0.79
N GLN A 36 10.51 7.37 0.72
CA GLN A 36 9.61 7.10 -0.37
C GLN A 36 10.36 7.64 -1.59
N GLU A 37 11.01 6.75 -2.32
CA GLU A 37 11.64 7.11 -3.59
C GLU A 37 10.53 7.69 -4.47
N PHE A 38 10.53 9.01 -4.62
CA PHE A 38 9.53 9.73 -5.39
C PHE A 38 9.79 9.45 -6.87
N PHE A 39 9.09 8.46 -7.41
CA PHE A 39 9.13 8.22 -8.84
C PHE A 39 8.24 9.23 -9.56
N GLN A 40 8.80 9.96 -10.51
CA GLN A 40 8.05 10.88 -11.35
C GLN A 40 7.31 10.08 -12.42
N VAL A 41 6.02 9.83 -12.19
CA VAL A 41 5.14 9.19 -13.17
C VAL A 41 4.64 10.25 -14.14
N GLU A 42 4.96 10.07 -15.42
CA GLU A 42 4.37 10.86 -16.51
C GLU A 42 3.13 10.14 -17.04
N HIS A 43 2.08 10.91 -17.36
CA HIS A 43 0.85 10.39 -17.95
C HIS A 43 0.70 10.87 -19.40
N ASP A 44 0.70 9.93 -20.34
CA ASP A 44 0.41 10.19 -21.74
C ASP A 44 -1.00 9.71 -22.08
N LYS A 45 -1.90 10.69 -22.25
CA LYS A 45 -3.31 10.43 -22.60
C LYS A 45 -3.51 10.05 -24.06
N ALA A 46 -2.60 10.46 -24.95
CA ALA A 46 -2.70 10.18 -26.38
C ALA A 46 -2.40 8.70 -26.65
N ASN A 47 -1.36 8.19 -26.01
CA ASN A 47 -0.96 6.79 -26.07
C ASN A 47 -1.72 5.92 -25.06
N ARG A 48 -2.39 6.53 -24.07
CA ARG A 48 -3.10 5.87 -22.97
C ARG A 48 -2.16 5.02 -22.11
N GLU A 49 -1.06 5.64 -21.70
CA GLU A 49 -0.02 4.98 -20.93
C GLU A 49 0.47 5.88 -19.81
N PHE A 50 0.76 5.28 -18.66
CA PHE A 50 1.56 5.88 -17.61
C PHE A 50 2.96 5.33 -17.71
N PHE A 51 3.97 6.18 -17.63
CA PHE A 51 5.34 5.72 -17.72
C PHE A 51 6.28 6.48 -16.81
N ILE A 52 7.40 5.82 -16.49
CA ILE A 52 8.52 6.41 -15.78
C ILE A 52 9.76 6.14 -16.61
N LYS A 53 10.51 7.20 -16.93
CA LYS A 53 11.77 7.12 -17.67
C LYS A 53 12.94 7.03 -16.70
N PHE A 54 13.82 6.06 -16.91
CA PHE A 54 15.07 5.90 -16.16
C PHE A 54 16.25 5.76 -17.13
N GLY A 55 16.72 6.89 -17.63
CA GLY A 55 17.83 6.92 -18.59
C GLY A 55 17.49 6.16 -19.87
N LYS A 56 18.00 4.92 -20.00
CA LYS A 56 17.76 4.04 -21.16
C LYS A 56 16.57 3.10 -20.98
N ASP A 57 16.16 2.84 -19.74
CA ASP A 57 15.05 1.96 -19.41
C ASP A 57 13.76 2.78 -19.24
N LYS A 58 12.62 2.19 -19.61
CA LYS A 58 11.29 2.79 -19.43
C LYS A 58 10.36 1.75 -18.83
N ALA A 59 9.70 2.10 -17.73
CA ALA A 59 8.62 1.29 -17.18
C ALA A 59 7.30 1.91 -17.63
N VAL A 60 6.37 1.08 -18.11
CA VAL A 60 5.08 1.54 -18.66
C VAL A 60 3.90 0.75 -18.09
N LEU A 61 2.78 1.42 -17.91
CA LEU A 61 1.50 0.83 -17.59
C LEU A 61 0.50 1.33 -18.63
N GLN A 62 -0.02 0.39 -19.42
CA GLN A 62 -0.95 0.65 -20.50
C GLN A 62 -2.37 0.46 -19.98
N TYR A 63 -3.27 1.34 -20.43
CA TYR A 63 -4.69 1.24 -20.13
C TYR A 63 -5.53 1.51 -21.38
N GLU A 64 -6.73 0.95 -21.39
CA GLU A 64 -7.71 1.17 -22.45
C GLU A 64 -8.94 1.90 -21.89
N VAL A 65 -9.62 2.65 -22.75
CA VAL A 65 -10.87 3.32 -22.38
C VAL A 65 -12.00 2.45 -22.91
N ILE A 66 -12.73 1.80 -22.00
CA ILE A 66 -13.86 0.93 -22.38
C ILE A 66 -15.12 1.76 -22.56
N ASP A 67 -15.36 2.68 -21.62
CA ASP A 67 -16.51 3.57 -21.61
C ASP A 67 -16.07 5.00 -21.29
N GLN A 68 -17.01 5.95 -21.40
CA GLN A 68 -16.77 7.34 -21.03
C GLN A 68 -16.31 7.51 -19.58
N LYS A 69 -16.67 6.58 -18.70
CA LYS A 69 -16.32 6.58 -17.28
C LYS A 69 -15.50 5.37 -16.85
N THR A 70 -15.11 4.48 -17.76
CA THR A 70 -14.46 3.21 -17.41
C THR A 70 -13.12 3.06 -18.11
N LEU A 71 -12.07 2.83 -17.34
CA LEU A 71 -10.73 2.52 -17.83
C LEU A 71 -10.37 1.07 -17.50
N ASP A 72 -9.79 0.34 -18.44
CA ASP A 72 -9.25 -1.00 -18.20
C ASP A 72 -7.73 -0.97 -18.10
N LEU A 73 -7.19 -1.46 -16.99
CA LEU A 73 -5.74 -1.59 -16.78
C LEU A 73 -5.28 -2.92 -17.39
N VAL A 74 -4.80 -2.87 -18.62
CA VAL A 74 -4.53 -4.06 -19.44
C VAL A 74 -3.20 -4.70 -19.15
N HIS A 75 -2.13 -3.91 -19.09
CA HIS A 75 -0.77 -4.43 -19.02
C HIS A 75 0.18 -3.50 -18.28
N THR A 76 1.14 -4.06 -17.57
CA THR A 76 2.23 -3.33 -16.92
C THR A 76 3.54 -3.98 -17.30
N GLU A 77 4.40 -3.23 -17.98
CA GLU A 77 5.71 -3.68 -18.42
C GLU A 77 6.79 -2.92 -17.64
N VAL A 78 7.61 -3.67 -16.91
CA VAL A 78 8.75 -3.13 -16.18
C VAL A 78 10.00 -3.92 -16.58
N PRO A 79 11.02 -3.26 -17.14
CA PRO A 79 12.25 -3.93 -17.55
C PRO A 79 12.97 -4.51 -16.33
N GLU A 80 13.75 -5.56 -16.56
CA GLU A 80 14.36 -6.34 -15.47
C GLU A 80 15.31 -5.51 -14.61
N SER A 81 16.02 -4.55 -15.22
CA SER A 81 16.87 -3.56 -14.55
C SER A 81 16.15 -2.75 -13.46
N LEU A 82 14.83 -2.59 -13.61
CA LEU A 82 13.96 -1.80 -12.74
C LEU A 82 13.12 -2.66 -11.78
N ARG A 83 13.18 -3.99 -11.91
CA ARG A 83 12.49 -4.89 -10.98
C ARG A 83 13.12 -4.83 -9.58
N GLY A 84 12.34 -5.20 -8.56
CA GLY A 84 12.77 -5.15 -7.16
C GLY A 84 12.75 -3.77 -6.51
N LYS A 85 12.57 -2.69 -7.28
CA LYS A 85 12.47 -1.29 -6.77
C LYS A 85 11.04 -0.84 -6.46
N GLY A 86 10.04 -1.69 -6.69
CA GLY A 86 8.63 -1.33 -6.47
C GLY A 86 8.05 -0.34 -7.49
N ILE A 87 8.65 -0.21 -8.68
CA ILE A 87 8.21 0.74 -9.72
C ILE A 87 6.81 0.43 -10.24
N ALA A 88 6.50 -0.86 -10.45
CA ALA A 88 5.16 -1.28 -10.87
C ALA A 88 4.07 -0.88 -9.87
N LYS A 89 4.38 -0.91 -8.56
CA LYS A 89 3.47 -0.44 -7.50
C LYS A 89 3.14 1.05 -7.65
N HIS A 90 4.14 1.86 -7.98
CA HIS A 90 3.97 3.30 -8.17
C HIS A 90 3.19 3.63 -9.43
N LEU A 91 3.44 2.90 -10.53
CA LEU A 91 2.63 3.02 -11.75
C LEU A 91 1.16 2.67 -11.48
N ALA A 92 0.89 1.55 -10.81
CA ALA A 92 -0.47 1.14 -10.47
C ALA A 92 -1.15 2.14 -9.53
N LYS A 93 -0.44 2.65 -8.53
CA LYS A 93 -0.94 3.70 -7.63
C LYS A 93 -1.31 4.96 -8.41
N ALA A 94 -0.42 5.45 -9.28
CA ALA A 94 -0.69 6.64 -10.10
C ALA A 94 -1.90 6.46 -11.03
N ALA A 95 -2.04 5.27 -11.64
CA ALA A 95 -3.20 4.95 -12.47
C ALA A 95 -4.52 4.95 -11.67
N LEU A 96 -4.52 4.34 -10.48
CA LEU A 96 -5.69 4.34 -9.59
C LEU A 96 -5.99 5.73 -9.01
N GLU A 97 -4.97 6.52 -8.66
CA GLU A 97 -5.15 7.91 -8.24
C GLU A 97 -5.76 8.77 -9.35
N TYR A 98 -5.36 8.54 -10.61
CA TYR A 98 -5.98 9.22 -11.75
C TYR A 98 -7.46 8.86 -11.91
N VAL A 99 -7.80 7.58 -11.72
CA VAL A 99 -9.18 7.09 -11.76
C VAL A 99 -10.00 7.72 -10.63
N ALA A 100 -9.51 7.67 -9.39
CA ALA A 100 -10.18 8.23 -8.22
C ALA A 100 -10.33 9.76 -8.32
N GLY A 101 -9.29 10.47 -8.75
CA GLY A 101 -9.31 11.93 -8.89
C GLY A 101 -10.25 12.43 -10.00
N LYS A 102 -10.65 11.55 -10.92
CA LYS A 102 -11.61 11.86 -11.99
C LYS A 102 -12.97 11.20 -11.80
N ASP A 103 -13.18 10.51 -10.68
CA ASP A 103 -14.39 9.74 -10.39
C ASP A 103 -14.74 8.74 -11.51
N LEU A 104 -13.70 8.08 -12.05
CA LEU A 104 -13.82 7.04 -13.06
C LEU A 104 -13.86 5.65 -12.40
N GLN A 105 -14.26 4.65 -13.16
CA GLN A 105 -14.19 3.25 -12.75
C GLN A 105 -13.00 2.56 -13.42
N ALA A 106 -12.28 1.73 -12.66
CA ALA A 106 -11.18 0.91 -13.13
C ALA A 106 -11.62 -0.54 -13.25
N ARG A 107 -11.54 -1.09 -14.46
CA ARG A 107 -11.48 -2.52 -14.71
C ARG A 107 -10.02 -2.97 -14.66
N ILE A 108 -9.78 -4.15 -14.10
CA ILE A 108 -8.42 -4.68 -13.94
C ILE A 108 -8.30 -5.99 -14.70
N THR A 109 -7.79 -5.93 -15.93
CA THR A 109 -7.43 -7.12 -16.72
C THR A 109 -6.02 -7.62 -16.38
N CYS A 110 -5.12 -6.72 -15.99
CA CYS A 110 -3.74 -7.08 -15.65
C CYS A 110 -3.66 -7.88 -14.33
N PRO A 111 -3.08 -9.11 -14.33
CA PRO A 111 -3.00 -9.93 -13.13
C PRO A 111 -2.14 -9.30 -12.03
N TYR A 112 -1.13 -8.50 -12.39
CA TYR A 112 -0.29 -7.80 -11.42
C TYR A 112 -1.07 -6.73 -10.66
N VAL A 113 -1.81 -5.90 -11.38
CA VAL A 113 -2.61 -4.82 -10.78
C VAL A 113 -3.75 -5.41 -9.95
N GLY A 114 -4.32 -6.55 -10.36
CA GLY A 114 -5.33 -7.26 -9.56
C GLY A 114 -4.78 -7.68 -8.20
N LYS A 115 -3.59 -8.29 -8.17
CA LYS A 115 -2.88 -8.62 -6.91
C LYS A 115 -2.57 -7.39 -6.08
N PHE A 116 -2.20 -6.28 -6.71
CA PHE A 116 -1.93 -5.02 -6.02
C PHE A 116 -3.21 -4.44 -5.38
N ALA A 117 -4.33 -4.43 -6.10
CA ALA A 117 -5.62 -3.95 -5.60
C ALA A 117 -6.19 -4.81 -4.47
N GLN A 118 -5.83 -6.09 -4.41
CA GLN A 118 -6.20 -6.98 -3.31
C GLN A 118 -5.44 -6.70 -2.00
N MET A 119 -4.31 -5.96 -2.04
CA MET A 119 -3.57 -5.60 -0.83
C MET A 119 -4.38 -4.61 0.01
N ASP A 120 -4.44 -4.81 1.34
CA ASP A 120 -5.25 -4.00 2.26
C ASP A 120 -4.97 -2.50 2.15
N ALA A 121 -3.70 -2.13 1.91
CA ALA A 121 -3.28 -0.74 1.75
C ALA A 121 -3.90 -0.03 0.53
N ALA A 122 -4.17 -0.75 -0.57
CA ALA A 122 -4.77 -0.18 -1.78
C ALA A 122 -6.29 -0.37 -1.80
N LYS A 123 -6.76 -1.47 -1.22
CA LYS A 123 -8.17 -1.86 -1.21
C LYS A 123 -9.06 -0.78 -0.58
N GLU A 124 -8.72 -0.31 0.61
CA GLU A 124 -9.57 0.68 1.31
C GLU A 124 -9.73 1.99 0.54
N GLN A 125 -8.70 2.39 -0.21
CA GLN A 125 -8.67 3.65 -0.94
C GLN A 125 -9.42 3.60 -2.27
N TYR A 126 -9.33 2.48 -3.00
CA TYR A 126 -9.80 2.41 -4.40
C TYR A 126 -10.95 1.42 -4.62
N GLN A 127 -11.41 0.69 -3.60
CA GLN A 127 -12.44 -0.35 -3.74
C GLN A 127 -13.74 0.16 -4.38
N ASN A 128 -14.13 1.42 -4.15
CA ASN A 128 -15.36 1.99 -4.75
C ASN A 128 -15.24 2.24 -6.26
N TYR A 129 -14.01 2.37 -6.76
CA TYR A 129 -13.72 2.64 -8.17
C TYR A 129 -13.42 1.37 -8.96
N ILE A 130 -13.13 0.25 -8.30
CA ILE A 130 -12.77 -1.00 -8.96
C ILE A 130 -14.03 -1.79 -9.33
N LEU A 131 -14.18 -2.09 -10.61
CA LEU A 131 -15.24 -2.98 -11.12
C LEU A 131 -14.93 -4.43 -10.73
N LYS A 132 -15.91 -5.10 -10.12
CA LYS A 132 -15.84 -6.51 -9.71
C LYS A 132 -16.40 -7.44 -10.77
#